data_AF-A0A2D7ZD36-F1
#
_entry.id   AF-A0A2D7ZD36-F1
#
_cell.length_a   1.000
_cell.length_b   1.000
_cell.length_c   1.000
_cell.angle_alpha   90.00
_cell.angle_beta   90.00
_cell.angle_gamma   90.00
#
_symmetry.space_group_name_H-M   'P 1'
#
loop_
_entity.id
_entity.type
_entity.pdbx_description
1 polymer ?
#
loop_
_entity_poly.entity_id
_entity_poly.type
_entity_poly.pdbx_seq_one_letter_code
_entity_poly.pdbx_strand_id
1 'polypeptide(L)'
;MFESFFPKPKLFFLSLFGWVALLIIFWYTSGEYVGTALGFNLEDTAPVIGLGHFITPQFLWFDTYFLIGLLAFYGFWRYHSPHEWQDWAILGSAL
;
A
#
# COMPACT_ATOMS: atom_id res chain seq x y z
N MET A 1 9.27 18.23 15.50
CA MET A 1 8.84 18.24 14.08
C MET A 1 7.78 17.20 13.79
N PHE A 2 7.98 15.92 14.10
CA PHE A 2 6.99 14.87 13.79
C PHE A 2 5.62 15.04 14.45
N GLU A 3 5.53 15.59 15.67
CA GLU A 3 4.23 15.85 16.32
C GLU A 3 3.36 16.87 15.55
N SER A 4 3.97 17.74 14.74
CA SER A 4 3.24 18.71 13.91
C SER A 4 2.64 18.08 12.66
N PHE A 5 3.07 16.87 12.27
CA PHE A 5 2.59 16.17 11.07
C PHE A 5 1.83 14.89 11.41
N PHE A 6 2.20 14.23 12.51
CA PHE A 6 1.69 12.92 12.89
C PHE A 6 1.11 12.96 14.31
N PRO A 7 -0.17 12.56 14.47
CA PRO A 7 -0.74 12.38 15.79
C PRO A 7 -0.06 11.20 16.50
N LYS A 8 0.42 11.41 17.73
CA LYS A 8 1.15 10.41 18.55
C LYS A 8 2.24 9.68 17.74
N PRO A 9 3.33 10.37 17.34
CA PRO A 9 4.29 9.89 16.33
C PRO A 9 4.87 8.52 16.63
N LYS A 10 5.16 8.20 17.90
CA LYS A 10 5.70 6.88 18.29
C LYS A 10 4.74 5.73 17.94
N LEU A 11 3.45 5.88 18.22
CA LEU A 11 2.44 4.87 17.89
C LEU A 11 2.22 4.78 16.39
N PHE A 12 2.18 5.94 15.72
CA PHE A 12 2.06 6.01 14.27
C PHE A 12 3.15 5.20 13.58
N PHE A 13 4.43 5.51 13.83
CA PHE A 13 5.54 4.83 13.17
C PHE A 13 5.63 3.35 13.54
N LEU A 14 5.40 2.99 14.81
CA LEU A 14 5.41 1.58 15.21
C LEU A 14 4.31 0.78 14.49
N SER A 15 3.10 1.33 14.41
CA SER A 15 2.01 0.72 13.65
C SER A 15 2.29 0.66 12.15
N LEU A 16 2.93 1.69 11.58
CA LEU A 16 3.33 1.74 10.18
C LEU A 16 4.32 0.62 9.85
N PHE A 17 5.37 0.46 10.66
CA PHE A 17 6.34 -0.63 10.47
C PHE A 17 5.69 -2.00 10.56
N GLY A 18 4.82 -2.21 11.55
CA GLY A 18 4.07 -3.46 11.68
C GLY A 18 3.14 -3.71 10.48
N TRP A 19 2.46 -2.67 10.01
CA TRP A 19 1.55 -2.74 8.87
C TRP A 19 2.28 -3.05 7.56
N VAL A 20 3.41 -2.38 7.30
CA VAL A 20 4.26 -2.64 6.14
C VAL A 20 4.80 -4.07 6.18
N ALA A 21 5.29 -4.54 7.33
CA ALA A 21 5.75 -5.92 7.48
C ALA A 21 4.64 -6.93 7.18
N LEU A 22 3.42 -6.68 7.67
CA LEU A 22 2.24 -7.51 7.38
C LEU A 22 1.96 -7.54 5.87
N LEU A 23 1.92 -6.39 5.21
CA LEU A 23 1.66 -6.31 3.78
C LEU A 23 2.73 -7.05 2.95
N ILE A 24 4.00 -6.94 3.35
CA ILE A 24 5.10 -7.67 2.71
C ILE A 24 4.92 -9.18 2.87
N ILE A 25 4.70 -9.65 4.11
CA ILE A 25 4.50 -11.08 4.39
C ILE A 25 3.32 -11.62 3.58
N PHE A 26 2.20 -10.90 3.57
CA PHE A 26 1.02 -11.30 2.80
C PHE A 26 1.31 -11.35 1.30
N TRP A 27 1.97 -10.33 0.76
CA TRP A 27 2.30 -10.26 -0.66
C TRP A 27 3.13 -11.47 -1.11
N TYR A 28 4.19 -11.80 -0.37
CA TYR A 28 5.08 -12.91 -0.73
C TYR A 28 4.53 -14.30 -0.41
N THR A 29 3.54 -14.43 0.48
CA THR A 29 2.94 -15.74 0.80
C THR A 29 1.66 -16.04 0.03
N SER A 30 0.84 -15.03 -0.24
CA SER A 30 -0.53 -15.19 -0.76
C SER A 30 -0.85 -14.26 -1.92
N GLY A 31 0.02 -13.32 -2.28
CA GLY A 31 -0.27 -12.28 -3.27
C GLY A 31 -0.63 -12.84 -4.65
N GLU A 32 0.10 -13.85 -5.12
CA GLU A 32 -0.17 -14.50 -6.42
C GLU A 32 -1.49 -15.27 -6.41
N TYR A 33 -1.75 -16.04 -5.35
CA TYR A 33 -3.00 -16.79 -5.20
C TYR A 33 -4.22 -15.86 -5.19
N VAL A 34 -4.15 -14.75 -4.45
CA VAL A 34 -5.25 -13.78 -4.40
C VAL A 34 -5.41 -13.05 -5.72
N GLY A 35 -4.31 -12.62 -6.36
CA GLY A 35 -4.38 -11.94 -7.64
C GLY A 35 -4.97 -12.83 -8.75
N THR A 36 -4.54 -14.09 -8.85
CA THR A 36 -5.11 -15.04 -9.80
C THR A 36 -6.58 -15.36 -9.50
N ALA A 37 -6.96 -15.50 -8.22
CA ALA A 37 -8.36 -15.70 -7.82
C ALA A 37 -9.27 -14.51 -8.14
N LEU A 38 -8.71 -13.28 -8.15
CA LEU A 38 -9.40 -12.06 -8.58
C LEU A 38 -9.46 -11.91 -10.11
N GLY A 39 -8.83 -12.82 -10.86
CA GLY A 39 -8.86 -12.86 -12.33
C GLY A 39 -7.68 -12.17 -13.02
N PHE A 40 -6.63 -11.77 -12.30
CA PHE A 40 -5.41 -11.27 -12.93
C PHE A 40 -4.61 -12.43 -13.53
N ASN A 41 -4.18 -12.28 -14.79
CA ASN A 41 -3.22 -13.21 -15.39
C ASN A 41 -1.80 -12.82 -14.95
N LEU A 42 -1.28 -13.52 -13.93
CA LEU A 42 0.04 -13.28 -13.34
C LEU A 42 1.12 -14.22 -13.89
N GLU A 43 0.90 -14.81 -15.06
CA GLU A 43 1.89 -15.68 -15.71
C GLU A 43 3.19 -14.91 -16.01
N ASP A 44 4.30 -15.61 -15.83
CA ASP A 44 5.63 -15.07 -16.07
C ASP A 44 5.85 -14.94 -17.60
N THR A 45 5.66 -13.73 -18.11
CA THR A 45 5.77 -13.40 -19.54
C THR A 45 6.99 -12.54 -19.80
N ALA A 46 7.41 -12.46 -21.07
CA ALA A 46 8.54 -11.61 -21.44
C ALA A 46 8.31 -10.16 -20.95
N PRO A 47 9.31 -9.52 -20.31
CA PRO A 47 9.13 -8.20 -19.71
C PRO A 47 8.73 -7.16 -20.76
N VAL A 48 7.60 -6.50 -20.52
CA VAL A 48 7.11 -5.40 -21.37
C VAL A 48 7.93 -4.15 -21.08
N ILE A 49 8.62 -3.62 -22.09
CA ILE A 49 9.47 -2.43 -21.98
C ILE A 49 8.68 -1.18 -22.40
N GLY A 50 8.81 -0.10 -21.63
CA GLY A 50 8.16 1.19 -21.92
C GLY A 50 6.82 1.37 -21.19
N LEU A 51 5.98 2.29 -21.70
CA LEU A 51 4.71 2.66 -21.05
C LEU A 51 3.73 1.50 -20.90
N GLY A 52 3.85 0.46 -21.73
CA GLY A 52 3.04 -0.75 -21.64
C GLY A 52 3.24 -1.52 -20.32
N HIS A 53 4.35 -1.30 -19.61
CA HIS A 53 4.62 -1.94 -18.32
C HIS A 53 3.54 -1.62 -17.26
N PHE A 54 3.09 -0.36 -17.20
CA PHE A 54 2.15 0.14 -16.18
C PHE A 54 0.72 -0.42 -16.33
N ILE A 55 0.40 -0.99 -17.47
CA ILE A 55 -0.91 -1.61 -17.74
C ILE A 55 -0.84 -3.14 -17.77
N THR A 56 0.31 -3.73 -17.41
CA THR A 56 0.42 -5.18 -17.30
C THR A 56 -0.45 -5.69 -16.13
N PRO A 57 -1.03 -6.90 -16.23
CA PRO A 57 -1.84 -7.44 -15.15
C PRO A 57 -1.09 -7.50 -13.80
N GLN A 58 0.20 -7.81 -13.84
CA GLN A 58 1.05 -7.86 -12.65
C GLN A 58 1.20 -6.48 -12.00
N PHE A 59 1.44 -5.44 -12.80
CA PHE A 59 1.57 -4.08 -12.29
C PHE A 59 0.24 -3.55 -11.74
N LEU A 60 -0.86 -3.78 -12.47
CA LEU A 60 -2.21 -3.40 -12.02
C LEU A 60 -2.63 -4.11 -10.73
N TRP A 61 -2.26 -5.39 -10.57
CA TRP A 61 -2.50 -6.12 -9.34
C TRP A 61 -1.71 -5.53 -8.17
N PHE A 62 -0.42 -5.26 -8.37
CA PHE A 62 0.42 -4.63 -7.36
C PHE A 62 -0.14 -3.27 -6.93
N ASP A 63 -0.48 -2.40 -7.89
CA ASP A 63 -1.06 -1.08 -7.60
C ASP A 63 -2.38 -1.18 -6.84
N THR A 64 -3.24 -2.12 -7.22
CA THR A 64 -4.52 -2.36 -6.53
C THR A 64 -4.28 -2.79 -5.09
N TYR A 65 -3.38 -3.75 -4.88
CA TYR A 65 -3.01 -4.24 -3.56
C TYR A 65 -2.40 -3.14 -2.69
N PHE A 66 -1.46 -2.37 -3.23
CA PHE A 66 -0.83 -1.23 -2.57
C PHE A 66 -1.87 -0.18 -2.19
N LEU A 67 -2.76 0.20 -3.11
CA LEU A 67 -3.81 1.18 -2.89
C LEU A 67 -4.75 0.76 -1.75
N ILE A 68 -5.16 -0.52 -1.72
CA ILE A 68 -5.99 -1.06 -0.63
C ILE A 68 -5.26 -0.97 0.71
N GLY A 69 -3.99 -1.40 0.77
CA GLY A 69 -3.17 -1.33 1.98
C GLY A 69 -2.96 0.10 2.48
N LEU A 70 -2.73 1.04 1.56
CA LEU A 70 -2.58 2.47 1.83
C LEU A 70 -3.88 3.06 2.40
N LEU A 71 -5.00 2.84 1.72
CA LEU A 71 -6.30 3.38 2.12
C LEU A 71 -6.79 2.79 3.43
N ALA A 72 -6.52 1.51 3.70
CA ALA A 72 -6.82 0.89 4.98
C ALA A 72 -6.05 1.54 6.14
N PHE A 73 -4.75 1.75 5.97
CA PHE A 73 -3.91 2.42 6.97
C PHE A 73 -4.32 3.88 7.19
N TYR A 74 -4.54 4.61 6.09
CA TYR A 74 -5.04 5.98 6.12
C TYR A 74 -6.38 6.07 6.86
N GLY A 75 -7.35 5.22 6.49
CA GLY A 75 -8.69 5.20 7.08
C GLY A 75 -8.66 4.90 8.58
N PHE A 76 -7.84 3.93 9.00
CA PHE A 76 -7.65 3.64 10.43
C PHE A 76 -7.17 4.86 11.21
N TRP A 77 -6.11 5.53 10.74
CA TRP A 77 -5.55 6.70 11.44
C TRP A 77 -6.47 7.91 11.36
N ARG A 78 -7.22 8.05 10.26
CA ARG A 78 -8.17 9.16 10.07
C ARG A 78 -9.32 9.08 11.07
N TYR A 79 -9.73 7.86 11.41
CA TYR A 79 -10.72 7.59 12.45
C TYR A 79 -10.14 7.65 13.87
N HIS A 80 -8.98 7.02 14.11
CA HIS A 80 -8.41 6.88 15.46
C HIS A 80 -7.88 8.20 16.04
N SER A 81 -7.23 9.02 15.22
CA SER A 81 -6.66 10.29 15.66
C SER A 81 -6.60 11.26 14.48
N PRO A 82 -7.73 11.86 14.07
CA PRO A 82 -7.77 12.76 12.92
C PRO A 82 -6.80 13.93 13.10
N HIS A 83 -6.04 14.24 12.05
CA HIS A 83 -5.08 15.33 12.05
C HIS A 83 -5.05 16.04 10.70
N GLU A 84 -4.89 17.36 10.69
CA GLU A 84 -5.01 18.21 9.49
C GLU A 84 -3.99 17.87 8.41
N TRP A 85 -2.78 17.48 8.82
CA TRP A 85 -1.68 17.15 7.90
C TRP A 85 -1.64 15.67 7.50
N GLN A 86 -2.59 14.86 7.96
CA GLN A 86 -2.55 13.41 7.76
C GLN A 86 -2.72 13.02 6.29
N ASP A 87 -3.51 13.77 5.52
CA ASP A 87 -3.71 13.53 4.09
C ASP A 87 -2.38 13.63 3.35
N TRP A 88 -1.60 14.67 3.65
CA TRP A 88 -0.29 14.87 3.03
C TRP A 88 0.77 13.91 3.58
N ALA A 89 0.72 13.62 4.88
CA ALA A 89 1.68 12.75 5.53
C ALA A 89 1.53 11.27 5.14
N ILE A 90 0.32 10.81 4.80
CA ILE A 90 0.07 9.41 4.40
C ILE A 90 -0.10 9.29 2.90
N LEU A 91 -1.15 9.90 2.32
CA LEU A 91 -1.45 9.75 0.89
C LEU A 91 -0.40 10.45 0.04
N GLY A 92 0.07 11.60 0.50
CA GLY A 92 1.10 12.36 -0.21
C GLY A 92 2.47 11.72 -0.25
N SER A 93 2.84 11.03 0.83
CA SER A 93 4.12 10.31 0.90
C SER A 93 4.08 8.95 0.19
N ALA A 94 2.90 8.53 -0.27
CA ALA A 94 2.68 7.30 -1.01
C ALA A 94 2.70 7.50 -2.54
N LEU A 95 2.72 8.76 -2.99
CA LEU A 95 2.89 9.19 -4.39
C LEU A 95 4.37 9.33 -4.74
#